data_AF-A0A1H0LLW4-F1
#
_entry.id   AF-A0A1H0LLW4-F1
#
_cell.length_a   1.000
_cell.length_b   1.000
_cell.length_c   1.000
_cell.angle_alpha   90.00
_cell.angle_beta   90.00
_cell.angle_gamma   90.00
#
_symmetry.space_group_name_H-M   'P 1'
#
loop_
_entity.id
_entity.type
_entity.pdbx_description
1 polymer ?
#
loop_
_entity_poly.entity_id
_entity_poly.type
_entity_poly.pdbx_seq_one_letter_code
_entity_poly.pdbx_strand_id
1 'polypeptide(L)'
;MTGIKMHKIAPYFLLVALTLPLISCAAESDGSVPADVSSYIQSRDNCDSLRGDIPEPDPADPGSLDRVISDINKYCKGTDQKLKQLKEKYSGNESVEKLLSTYEENIEADMSF
;
A
#
# COMPACT_ATOMS: atom_id res chain seq x y z
N MET A 1 9.73 -86.38 5.59
CA MET A 1 8.97 -85.45 4.72
C MET A 1 8.04 -84.67 5.65
N THR A 2 8.11 -83.38 5.93
CA THR A 2 8.66 -82.15 5.33
C THR A 2 8.67 -81.13 6.50
N GLY A 3 9.73 -80.40 6.82
CA GLY A 3 10.16 -79.19 6.13
C GLY A 3 9.44 -77.93 6.66
N ILE A 4 10.15 -77.13 7.47
CA ILE A 4 9.72 -75.88 8.12
C ILE A 4 9.44 -74.77 7.09
N LYS A 5 8.43 -73.91 7.32
CA LYS A 5 8.44 -72.51 6.81
C LYS A 5 7.94 -71.50 7.85
N MET A 6 8.92 -70.89 8.53
CA MET A 6 8.79 -69.66 9.31
C MET A 6 8.45 -68.51 8.34
N HIS A 7 7.27 -67.91 8.50
CA HIS A 7 6.91 -66.70 7.78
C HIS A 7 7.44 -65.49 8.55
N LYS A 8 8.47 -64.86 7.99
CA LYS A 8 8.98 -63.55 8.44
C LYS A 8 7.91 -62.49 8.14
N ILE A 9 7.28 -61.94 9.17
CA ILE A 9 6.47 -60.74 9.05
C ILE A 9 7.36 -59.57 9.45
N ALA A 10 7.79 -58.82 8.44
CA ALA A 10 8.64 -57.65 8.57
C ALA A 10 7.96 -56.57 9.46
N PRO A 11 8.75 -55.75 10.18
CA PRO A 11 8.19 -54.68 10.99
C PRO A 11 7.59 -53.63 10.06
N TYR A 12 6.27 -53.51 10.08
CA TYR A 12 5.57 -52.42 9.40
C TYR A 12 6.02 -51.13 10.10
N PHE A 13 6.93 -50.42 9.42
CA PHE A 13 7.40 -49.09 9.79
C PHE A 13 6.18 -48.20 10.01
N LEU A 14 5.83 -47.98 11.28
CA LEU A 14 4.79 -47.06 11.71
C LEU A 14 5.37 -45.64 11.61
N LEU A 15 5.47 -45.14 10.37
CA LEU A 15 5.74 -43.73 10.08
C LEU A 15 4.45 -42.95 10.33
N VAL A 16 4.24 -42.55 11.58
CA VAL A 16 3.28 -41.51 11.93
C VAL A 16 3.88 -40.19 11.44
N ALA A 17 3.50 -39.77 10.23
CA ALA A 17 3.78 -38.43 9.74
C ALA A 17 3.00 -37.43 10.61
N LEU A 18 3.69 -36.86 11.60
CA LEU A 18 3.17 -35.81 12.46
C LEU A 18 3.12 -34.51 11.64
N THR A 19 2.05 -34.32 10.87
CA THR A 19 1.79 -33.06 10.17
C THR A 19 1.36 -32.02 11.21
N LEU A 20 2.32 -31.28 11.77
CA LEU A 20 2.01 -30.08 12.54
C LEU A 20 1.37 -29.05 11.60
N PRO A 21 0.12 -28.62 11.82
CA PRO A 21 -0.36 -27.42 11.18
C PRO A 21 0.43 -26.24 11.79
N LEU A 22 1.25 -25.59 10.97
CA LEU A 22 1.79 -24.28 11.27
C LEU A 22 0.60 -23.33 11.29
N ILE A 23 -0.01 -23.16 12.46
CA ILE A 23 -0.99 -22.11 12.71
C ILE A 23 -0.20 -20.80 12.67
N SER A 24 -0.12 -20.19 11.48
CA SER A 24 0.28 -18.81 11.34
C SER A 24 -0.75 -17.97 12.08
N CYS A 25 -0.33 -17.39 13.20
CA CYS A 25 -1.07 -16.31 13.83
C CYS A 25 -1.03 -15.13 12.86
N ALA A 26 -2.09 -14.96 12.06
CA ALA A 26 -2.29 -13.70 11.36
C ALA A 26 -2.53 -12.66 12.46
N ALA A 27 -1.51 -11.85 12.74
CA ALA A 27 -1.70 -10.68 13.57
C ALA A 27 -2.69 -9.77 12.85
N GLU A 28 -3.90 -9.69 13.38
CA GLU A 28 -4.89 -8.71 12.94
C GLU A 28 -4.33 -7.35 13.36
N SER A 29 -3.69 -6.65 12.42
CA SER A 29 -3.36 -5.25 12.60
C SER A 29 -4.68 -4.51 12.76
N ASP A 30 -4.85 -3.85 13.91
CA ASP A 30 -6.02 -3.04 14.21
C ASP A 30 -6.22 -2.03 13.05
N GLY A 31 -7.24 -2.29 12.22
CA GLY A 31 -7.29 -1.94 10.79
C GLY A 31 -7.56 -0.47 10.49
N SER A 32 -7.21 0.45 11.38
CA SER A 32 -7.40 1.88 11.17
C SER A 32 -6.18 2.50 10.51
N VAL A 33 -6.41 3.29 9.46
CA VAL A 33 -5.36 4.09 8.81
C VAL A 33 -4.89 5.16 9.81
N PRO A 34 -3.58 5.33 10.03
CA PRO A 34 -3.08 6.37 10.92
C PRO A 34 -3.54 7.76 10.48
N ALA A 35 -3.86 8.63 11.45
CA ALA A 35 -4.47 9.93 11.17
C ALA A 35 -3.63 10.83 10.23
N ASP A 36 -2.31 10.78 10.33
CA ASP A 36 -1.40 11.53 9.44
C ASP A 36 -1.35 10.95 8.03
N VAL A 37 -1.50 9.63 7.88
CA VAL A 37 -1.67 8.96 6.57
C VAL A 37 -3.01 9.34 5.97
N SER A 38 -4.12 9.29 6.72
CA SER A 38 -5.44 9.74 6.25
C SER A 38 -5.45 11.22 5.85
N SER A 39 -4.77 12.07 6.62
CA SER A 39 -4.68 13.51 6.30
C SER A 39 -3.87 13.74 5.03
N TYR A 40 -2.80 12.98 4.82
CA TYR A 40 -2.02 13.01 3.58
C TYR A 40 -2.87 12.56 2.38
N ILE A 41 -3.57 11.44 2.49
CA ILE A 41 -4.47 10.92 1.45
C ILE A 41 -5.49 11.97 1.04
N GLN A 42 -6.18 12.59 2.01
CA GLN A 42 -7.17 13.63 1.71
C GLN A 42 -6.58 14.81 0.94
N SER A 43 -5.41 15.32 1.35
CA SER A 43 -4.77 16.43 0.64
C SER A 43 -4.27 16.01 -0.75
N ARG A 44 -3.67 14.82 -0.85
CA ARG A 44 -3.07 14.34 -2.09
C ARG A 44 -4.12 13.95 -3.13
N ASP A 45 -5.23 13.35 -2.72
CA ASP A 45 -6.35 13.03 -3.61
C ASP A 45 -6.96 14.31 -4.20
N ASN A 46 -7.10 15.38 -3.40
CA ASN A 46 -7.56 16.68 -3.91
C ASN A 46 -6.57 17.25 -4.94
N CYS A 47 -5.27 17.17 -4.66
CA CYS A 47 -4.24 17.57 -5.61
C CYS A 47 -4.34 16.78 -6.92
N ASP A 48 -4.39 15.45 -6.85
CA ASP A 48 -4.43 14.56 -8.01
C ASP A 48 -5.71 14.77 -8.84
N SER A 49 -6.85 15.01 -8.18
CA SER A 49 -8.10 15.36 -8.85
C SER A 49 -8.02 16.69 -9.61
N LEU A 50 -7.46 17.73 -9.00
CA LEU A 50 -7.38 19.06 -9.62
C LEU A 50 -6.37 19.11 -10.76
N ARG A 51 -5.20 18.49 -10.60
CA ARG A 51 -4.17 18.47 -11.66
C ARG A 51 -4.56 17.55 -12.84
N GLY A 52 -5.46 16.60 -12.62
CA GLY A 52 -5.96 15.69 -13.65
C GLY A 52 -7.09 16.25 -14.51
N ASP A 53 -7.76 17.32 -14.05
CA ASP A 53 -8.95 17.91 -14.69
C ASP A 53 -8.82 19.44 -14.76
N ILE A 54 -7.76 19.92 -15.43
CA ILE A 54 -7.54 21.35 -15.64
C ILE A 54 -8.52 21.82 -16.74
N PRO A 55 -9.39 22.81 -16.46
CA PRO A 55 -10.34 23.30 -17.45
C PRO A 55 -9.63 24.09 -18.56
N GLU A 56 -10.28 24.18 -19.72
CA GLU A 56 -9.86 25.09 -20.78
C GLU A 56 -10.03 26.55 -20.36
N PRO A 57 -9.20 27.49 -20.88
CA PRO A 57 -9.37 28.90 -20.61
C PRO A 57 -10.77 29.40 -21.02
N ASP A 58 -11.48 30.04 -20.10
CA ASP A 58 -12.78 30.68 -20.38
C ASP A 58 -12.58 32.17 -20.74
N PRO A 59 -12.89 32.59 -21.98
CA PRO A 59 -12.80 34.00 -22.38
C PRO A 59 -13.73 34.93 -21.58
N ALA A 60 -14.84 34.41 -21.04
CA ALA A 60 -15.76 35.17 -20.19
C ALA A 60 -15.25 35.32 -18.75
N ASP A 61 -14.27 34.51 -18.35
CA ASP A 61 -13.68 34.49 -17.02
C ASP A 61 -12.15 34.25 -17.10
N PRO A 62 -11.39 35.29 -17.46
CA PRO A 62 -9.95 35.17 -17.69
C PRO A 62 -9.14 34.79 -16.44
N GLY A 63 -9.73 34.90 -15.24
CA GLY A 63 -9.08 34.52 -13.98
C GLY A 63 -9.40 33.09 -13.52
N SER A 64 -10.16 32.32 -14.29
CA SER A 64 -10.56 30.95 -13.95
C SER A 64 -9.35 30.04 -13.76
N LEU A 65 -8.38 30.09 -14.68
CA LEU A 65 -7.16 29.29 -14.61
C LEU A 65 -6.28 29.65 -13.40
N ASP A 66 -6.12 30.95 -13.09
CA ASP A 66 -5.32 31.38 -11.94
C ASP A 66 -5.88 30.82 -10.62
N ARG A 67 -7.21 30.72 -10.49
CA ARG A 67 -7.85 30.11 -9.33
C ARG A 67 -7.60 28.61 -9.26
N VAL A 68 -7.73 27.90 -10.38
CA VAL A 68 -7.44 26.47 -10.44
C VAL A 68 -5.98 26.20 -10.08
N ILE A 69 -5.04 26.96 -10.63
CA ILE A 69 -3.61 26.86 -10.29
C ILE A 69 -3.40 27.15 -8.80
N SER A 70 -4.06 28.17 -8.24
CA SER A 70 -3.98 28.46 -6.80
C SER A 70 -4.47 27.30 -5.93
N ASP A 71 -5.57 26.65 -6.31
CA ASP A 71 -6.11 25.49 -5.60
C ASP A 71 -5.19 24.26 -5.75
N ILE A 72 -4.66 24.00 -6.94
CA ILE A 72 -3.62 22.97 -7.16
C ILE A 72 -2.45 23.22 -6.20
N ASN A 73 -1.92 24.44 -6.15
CA ASN A 73 -0.78 24.79 -5.30
C ASN A 73 -1.08 24.59 -3.81
N LYS A 74 -2.31 24.88 -3.39
CA LYS A 74 -2.76 24.71 -2.01
C LYS A 74 -2.75 23.25 -1.57
N TYR A 75 -3.13 22.32 -2.45
CA TYR A 75 -3.23 20.90 -2.10
C TYR A 75 -1.97 20.10 -2.44
N CYS A 76 -1.24 20.47 -3.49
CA CYS A 76 -0.10 19.71 -3.99
C CYS A 76 1.23 20.05 -3.30
N LYS A 77 1.43 21.31 -2.90
CA LYS A 77 2.74 21.77 -2.42
C LYS A 77 3.13 21.08 -1.10
N GLY A 78 4.35 20.55 -1.07
CA GLY A 78 4.91 19.80 0.06
C GLY A 78 4.41 18.37 0.21
N THR A 79 3.53 17.89 -0.68
CA THR A 79 3.03 16.51 -0.63
C THR A 79 4.10 15.48 -1.02
N ASP A 80 5.05 15.81 -1.90
CA ASP A 80 6.15 14.90 -2.27
C ASP A 80 7.08 14.67 -1.07
N GLN A 81 7.46 15.75 -0.40
CA GLN A 81 8.24 15.66 0.84
C GLN A 81 7.47 14.90 1.93
N LYS A 82 6.16 15.14 2.06
CA LYS A 82 5.34 14.45 3.06
C LYS A 82 5.21 12.96 2.77
N LEU A 83 5.06 12.56 1.50
CA LEU A 83 5.01 11.16 1.09
C LEU A 83 6.30 10.43 1.50
N LYS A 84 7.45 11.03 1.19
CA LYS A 84 8.76 10.50 1.59
C LYS A 84 8.84 10.29 3.10
N GLN A 85 8.45 11.31 3.89
CA GLN A 85 8.46 11.23 5.35
C GLN A 85 7.53 10.15 5.89
N LEU A 86 6.36 9.95 5.28
CA LEU A 86 5.41 8.92 5.71
C LEU A 86 5.92 7.51 5.36
N LYS A 87 6.49 7.32 4.16
CA LYS A 87 7.14 6.05 3.77
C LYS A 87 8.28 5.69 4.71
N GLU A 88 9.11 6.66 5.12
CA GLU A 88 10.17 6.46 6.11
C GLU A 88 9.59 6.14 7.51
N LYS A 89 8.59 6.90 7.97
CA LYS A 89 7.96 6.73 9.30
C LYS A 89 7.29 5.37 9.46
N TYR A 90 6.62 4.89 8.42
CA TYR A 90 5.86 3.63 8.44
C TYR A 90 6.61 2.47 7.82
N SER A 91 7.95 2.55 7.72
CA SER A 91 8.74 1.48 7.16
C SER A 91 8.53 0.15 7.91
N GLY A 92 8.26 -0.92 7.18
CA GLY A 92 7.94 -2.24 7.73
C GLY A 92 6.47 -2.42 8.16
N ASN A 93 5.62 -1.40 8.01
CA ASN A 93 4.17 -1.57 8.06
C ASN A 93 3.64 -1.79 6.63
N GLU A 94 3.56 -3.06 6.24
CA GLU A 94 3.18 -3.46 4.86
C GLU A 94 1.85 -2.85 4.40
N SER A 95 0.88 -2.70 5.30
CA SER A 95 -0.44 -2.16 4.97
C SER A 95 -0.37 -0.67 4.62
N VAL A 96 0.36 0.12 5.41
CA VAL A 96 0.54 1.56 5.16
C VAL A 96 1.49 1.78 3.98
N GLU A 97 2.56 1.02 3.85
CA GLU A 97 3.47 1.10 2.71
C GLU A 97 2.77 0.82 1.39
N LYS A 98 1.92 -0.23 1.34
CA LYS A 98 1.11 -0.53 0.16
C LYS A 98 0.13 0.60 -0.18
N LEU A 99 -0.43 1.27 0.82
CA LEU A 99 -1.31 2.40 0.61
C LEU A 99 -0.55 3.63 0.09
N LEU A 100 0.63 3.93 0.64
CA LEU A 100 1.44 5.08 0.22
C LEU A 100 2.13 4.86 -1.13
N SER A 101 2.35 3.61 -1.56
CA SER A 101 2.99 3.31 -2.85
C SER A 101 2.10 3.55 -4.06
N THR A 102 0.79 3.80 -3.87
CA THR A 102 -0.12 4.16 -4.97
C THR A 102 0.07 5.59 -5.45
N TYR A 103 0.76 6.44 -4.67
CA TYR A 103 0.99 7.84 -5.00
C TYR A 103 2.33 8.04 -5.71
N GLU A 104 2.31 8.91 -6.73
CA GLU A 104 3.49 9.36 -7.47
C GLU A 104 4.44 10.18 -6.57
N GLU A 105 5.76 10.00 -6.72
CA GLU A 105 6.73 10.57 -5.77
C GLU A 105 7.16 12.01 -6.05
N ASN A 106 7.02 12.50 -7.29
CA ASN A 106 7.66 13.75 -7.73
C ASN A 106 6.72 14.61 -8.60
N ILE A 107 5.47 14.82 -8.18
CA ILE A 107 4.54 15.61 -9.00
C ILE A 107 4.82 17.11 -8.92
N GLU A 108 5.47 17.58 -7.86
CA GLU A 108 5.75 19.01 -7.67
C GLU A 108 6.87 19.50 -8.58
N ALA A 109 7.74 18.61 -9.07
CA ALA A 109 8.77 18.96 -10.05
C ALA A 109 8.18 19.25 -11.44
N ASP A 110 7.10 18.56 -11.80
CA ASP A 110 6.41 18.73 -13.07
C ASP A 110 5.46 19.94 -13.05
N MET A 111 5.08 20.40 -11.86
CA MET A 111 4.27 21.59 -11.65
C MET A 111 5.17 22.80 -11.41
N SER A 112 5.44 23.56 -12.48
CA SER A 112 6.13 24.86 -12.37
C SER A 112 5.20 25.86 -11.69
N PHE A 113 5.36 26.04 -10.38
CA PHE A 113 4.64 27.02 -9.56
C PHE A 113 5.12 28.46 -9.80
#